data_AF-M1MV30-F1
#
_entry.id   AF-M1MV30-F1
#
_cell.length_a   1.000
_cell.length_b   1.000
_cell.length_c   1.000
_cell.angle_alpha   90.00
_cell.angle_beta   90.00
_cell.angle_gamma   90.00
#
_symmetry.space_group_name_H-M   'P 1'
#
loop_
_entity.id
_entity.type
_entity.pdbx_description
1 polymer ?
#
loop_
_entity_poly.entity_id
_entity_poly.type
_entity_poly.pdbx_seq_one_letter_code
_entity_poly.pdbx_strand_id
1 'polypeptide(L)' 'MSPTYFDVMDTARASGRLTAARRHYPSQDHTDLEQDLATARILNYARKVLGDGPGLSEGHVAILTTALRGEVLR' A
#
# COMPACT_ATOMS: atom_id res chain seq x y z
N MET A 1 -7.27 0.20 -21.42
CA MET A 1 -7.70 -0.10 -20.04
C MET A 1 -6.45 0.02 -19.19
N SER A 2 -6.23 1.18 -18.55
CA SER A 2 -5.01 1.40 -17.77
C SER A 2 -5.11 0.63 -16.45
N PRO A 3 -4.07 -0.10 -15.99
CA PRO A 3 -4.11 -0.73 -14.69
C PRO A 3 -4.30 0.36 -13.65
N THR A 4 -5.41 0.33 -12.92
CA THR A 4 -5.61 1.23 -11.78
C THR A 4 -4.46 0.99 -10.82
N TYR A 5 -3.65 2.03 -10.62
CA TYR A 5 -2.34 2.08 -9.94
C TYR A 5 -2.34 1.61 -8.47
N PHE A 6 -3.46 1.05 -7.96
CA PHE A 6 -3.64 0.62 -6.58
C PHE A 6 -4.62 -0.57 -6.44
N ASP A 7 -4.52 -1.63 -7.26
CA ASP A 7 -5.02 -2.95 -6.81
C ASP A 7 -4.06 -3.49 -5.73
N VAL A 8 -3.97 -2.77 -4.62
CA VAL A 8 -3.24 -3.18 -3.43
C VAL A 8 -3.97 -4.40 -2.92
N MET A 9 -3.33 -5.57 -3.02
CA MET A 9 -3.86 -6.82 -2.48
C MET A 9 -4.41 -6.57 -1.08
N ASP A 10 -5.72 -6.70 -0.92
CA ASP A 10 -6.38 -6.67 0.37
C ASP A 10 -5.71 -7.71 1.28
N THR A 11 -5.38 -7.33 2.52
CA THR A 11 -4.75 -8.21 3.50
C THR A 11 -5.54 -9.51 3.67
N ALA A 12 -6.88 -9.44 3.61
CA ALA A 12 -7.74 -10.62 3.68
C ALA A 12 -7.50 -11.57 2.48
N ARG A 13 -7.38 -11.01 1.27
CA ARG A 13 -7.14 -11.78 0.04
C ARG A 13 -5.75 -12.42 0.03
N ALA A 14 -4.71 -11.66 0.38
CA ALA A 14 -3.34 -12.17 0.46
C ALA A 14 -3.23 -13.30 1.51
N SER A 15 -3.86 -13.10 2.68
CA SER A 15 -3.88 -14.12 3.74
C SER A 15 -4.64 -15.37 3.30
N GLY A 16 -5.77 -15.22 2.59
CA GLY A 16 -6.52 -16.35 2.06
C GLY A 16 -5.72 -17.19 1.06
N ARG A 17 -4.98 -16.53 0.16
CA ARG A 17 -4.09 -17.20 -0.82
C ARG A 17 -3.00 -18.00 -0.12
N LEU A 18 -2.28 -17.40 0.83
CA LEU A 18 -1.23 -18.09 1.59
C LEU A 18 -1.77 -19.29 2.39
N THR A 19 -2.91 -19.12 3.07
CA THR A 19 -3.55 -20.21 3.83
C THR A 19 -3.97 -21.36 2.92
N ALA A 20 -4.57 -21.06 1.77
CA ALA A 20 -4.93 -22.08 0.79
C ALA A 20 -3.69 -22.81 0.25
N ALA A 21 -2.63 -22.07 -0.12
CA ALA A 21 -1.40 -22.65 -0.63
C ALA A 21 -0.71 -23.57 0.39
N ARG A 22 -0.60 -23.13 1.65
CA ARG A 22 -0.05 -23.96 2.75
C ARG A 22 -0.89 -25.21 3.01
N ARG A 23 -2.21 -25.15 2.82
CA ARG A 23 -3.11 -26.30 3.00
C ARG A 23 -2.98 -27.33 1.88
N HIS A 24 -2.93 -26.88 0.63
CA HIS A 24 -2.91 -27.77 -0.53
C HIS A 24 -1.51 -28.24 -0.91
N TYR A 25 -0.48 -27.42 -0.63
CA TYR A 25 0.90 -27.67 -1.03
C TYR A 25 1.88 -27.39 0.14
N PRO A 26 1.77 -28.14 1.26
CA PRO A 26 2.48 -27.81 2.50
C PRO A 26 4.01 -27.86 2.42
N SER A 27 4.58 -28.60 1.46
CA SER A 27 6.02 -28.73 1.25
C SER A 27 6.60 -27.80 0.17
N GLN A 28 5.75 -27.03 -0.52
CA GLN A 28 6.23 -26.05 -1.49
C GLN A 28 6.74 -24.79 -0.78
N ASP A 29 7.66 -24.10 -1.45
CA ASP A 29 8.06 -22.76 -1.05
C ASP A 29 6.91 -21.78 -1.34
N HIS A 30 6.55 -20.99 -0.33
CA HIS A 30 5.49 -19.98 -0.39
C HIS A 30 6.02 -18.56 -0.14
N THR A 31 7.34 -18.35 -0.23
CA THR A 31 8.00 -17.07 0.06
C THR A 31 7.35 -15.89 -0.67
N ASP A 32 6.98 -16.05 -1.95
CA ASP A 32 6.30 -15.01 -2.72
C ASP A 32 4.93 -14.63 -2.12
N LEU A 33 4.15 -15.61 -1.66
CA LEU A 33 2.86 -15.38 -1.01
C LEU A 33 3.01 -14.75 0.38
N GLU A 34 4.12 -15.05 1.07
CA GLU A 34 4.47 -14.41 2.34
C GLU A 34 4.86 -12.94 2.13
N GLN A 35 5.64 -12.65 1.07
CA GLN A 35 5.99 -11.29 0.67
C GLN A 35 4.75 -10.48 0.24
N ASP A 36 3.84 -11.09 -0.52
CA ASP A 36 2.54 -10.50 -0.88
C ASP A 36 1.76 -10.09 0.37
N LEU A 37 1.66 -10.98 1.37
CA LEU A 37 0.96 -10.71 2.62
C LEU A 37 1.66 -9.63 3.45
N ALA A 38 2.99 -9.64 3.51
CA ALA A 38 3.76 -8.61 4.22
C ALA A 38 3.54 -7.23 3.59
N THR A 39 3.59 -7.14 2.26
CA THR A 39 3.35 -5.91 1.50
C THR A 39 1.94 -5.38 1.74
N ALA A 40 0.93 -6.26 1.67
CA ALA A 40 -0.46 -5.89 1.94
C ALA A 40 -0.65 -5.30 3.35
N ARG A 41 0.01 -5.88 4.36
CA ARG A 41 -0.05 -5.40 5.75
C ARG A 41 0.60 -4.02 5.91
N ILE A 42 1.78 -3.81 5.31
CA ILE A 42 2.48 -2.52 5.34
C ILE A 42 1.60 -1.43 4.71
N LEU A 43 1.03 -1.69 3.54
CA LEU A 43 0.18 -0.73 2.84
C LEU A 43 -1.13 -0.45 3.60
N ASN A 44 -1.72 -1.46 4.23
CA ASN A 44 -2.90 -1.25 5.08
C ASN A 44 -2.56 -0.39 6.32
N TYR A 45 -1.43 -0.64 6.96
CA TYR A 45 -0.97 0.16 8.08
C TYR A 45 -0.64 1.60 7.66
N ALA A 46 0.05 1.78 6.54
CA ALA A 46 0.33 3.11 6.00
C ALA A 46 -0.96 3.90 5.73
N ARG A 47 -1.98 3.26 5.14
CA ARG A 47 -3.31 3.89 4.95
C ARG A 47 -3.95 4.31 6.27
N LYS A 48 -3.88 3.45 7.29
CA LYS A 48 -4.37 3.79 8.63
C LYS A 48 -3.63 5.00 9.20
N VAL A 49 -2.30 4.99 9.18
CA VAL A 49 -1.48 6.10 9.70
C VAL A 49 -1.78 7.40 8.97
N LEU A 50 -1.95 7.36 7.64
CA LEU A 50 -2.33 8.52 6.84
C LEU A 50 -3.76 9.02 7.14
N GLY A 51 -4.70 8.11 7.40
CA GLY A 51 -6.08 8.46 7.75
C GLY A 51 -6.24 8.97 9.18
N ASP A 52 -5.44 8.47 10.12
CA ASP A 52 -5.42 8.88 11.52
C ASP A 52 -4.65 10.20 11.72
N GLY A 53 -3.82 10.59 10.75
CA GLY A 53 -3.07 11.83 10.79
C GLY A 53 -3.97 13.07 10.68
N PRO A 54 -3.60 14.21 11.30
CA PRO A 54 -4.33 15.45 11.07
C PRO A 54 -4.25 15.79 9.58
N GLY A 55 -5.38 16.25 9.02
CA GLY A 55 -5.41 16.80 7.68
C GLY A 55 -4.38 17.92 7.53
N LEU A 56 -3.92 18.15 6.29
CA LEU A 56 -2.97 19.23 6.03
C LEU A 56 -3.55 20.57 6.52
N SER A 57 -2.79 21.27 7.36
CA SER A 57 -3.13 22.65 7.74
C SER A 57 -2.97 23.57 6.53
N GLU A 58 -3.60 24.74 6.58
CA GLU A 58 -3.44 25.76 5.52
C GLU A 58 -1.96 26.11 5.26
N GLY A 59 -1.13 26.11 6.31
CA GLY A 59 0.32 26.31 6.20
C GLY A 59 1.02 25.20 5.41
N HIS A 60 0.66 23.94 5.62
CA HIS A 60 1.19 22.82 4.83
C HIS A 60 0.74 22.88 3.36
N VAL A 61 -0.52 23.27 3.11
CA VAL A 61 -1.05 23.45 1.75
C VAL A 61 -0.30 24.58 1.02
N ALA A 62 0.00 25.69 1.69
CA ALA A 62 0.76 26.80 1.11
C ALA A 62 2.19 26.38 0.72
N ILE A 63 2.87 25.60 1.57
CA ILE A 63 4.22 25.07 1.28
C ILE A 63 4.17 24.13 0.06
N LEU A 64 3.25 23.17 0.04
CA LEU A 64 3.09 22.24 -1.09
C LEU A 64 2.75 22.96 -2.39
N THR A 65 1.87 23.97 -2.32
CA THR A 65 1.50 24.80 -3.47
C THR A 65 2.70 25.57 -4.01
N THR A 66 3.57 26.07 -3.13
CA THR A 66 4.80 26.77 -3.52
C THR A 66 5.80 25.82 -4.16
N ALA A 67 6.00 24.63 -3.57
CA ALA A 67 6.89 23.60 -4.11
C ALA A 67 6.43 23.11 -5.49
N LEU A 68 5.15 22.78 -5.66
CA LEU A 68 4.58 22.35 -6.95
C LEU A 68 4.62 23.44 -8.03
N ARG A 69 4.49 24.72 -7.65
CA ARG A 69 4.69 25.84 -8.58
C ARG A 69 6.16 26.04 -8.95
N GLY A 70 7.09 25.67 -8.07
CA GLY A 70 8.53 25.69 -8.30
C GLY A 70 9.06 24.49 -9.09
N GLU A 71 8.38 23.34 -9.05
CA GLU A 71 8.75 22.12 -9.76
C GLU A 71 8.38 22.10 -11.26
N VAL A 72 7.76 23.17 -11.79
CA VAL A 72 7.73 23.45 -13.24
C VAL A 72 8.92 24.34 -13.67
N LEU A 73 9.82 24.66 -12.74
CA LEU A 73 11.03 25.43 -12.99
C LEU A 73 12.28 24.71 -12.48
N ARG A 74 12.52 23.47 -12.95
CA ARG A 74 13.84 22.92 -13.26
C ARG A 74 13.76 21.56 -13.94
#